data_AF-A0A944GPM3-F1
#
_entry.id   AF-A0A944GPM3-F1
#
_cell.length_a   1.000
_cell.length_b   1.000
_cell.length_c   1.000
_cell.angle_alpha   90.00
_cell.angle_beta   90.00
_cell.angle_gamma   90.00
#
_symmetry.space_group_name_H-M   'P 1'
#
loop_
_entity.id
_entity.type
_entity.pdbx_description
1 polymer ?
#
loop_
_entity_poly.entity_id
_entity_poly.type
_entity_poly.pdbx_seq_one_letter_code
_entity_poly.pdbx_strand_id
1 'polypeptide(L)' 'MNVTADLVAEVVERAIPHIAFDLRPDVLAAMERAAAAEEDPRGKLVLEQLLENSRIAAADRVPL' A
#
# COMPACT_ATOMS: atom_id res chain seq x y z
N MET A 1 -25.64 -10.43 16.26
CA MET A 1 -24.58 -11.07 15.46
C MET A 1 -23.52 -11.56 16.43
N ASN A 2 -23.21 -12.85 16.44
CA ASN A 2 -22.15 -13.40 17.31
C ASN A 2 -20.87 -13.53 16.47
N VAL A 3 -19.74 -13.04 16.98
CA VAL A 3 -18.45 -13.13 16.29
C VAL A 3 -17.76 -14.43 16.73
N THR A 4 -17.44 -15.30 15.76
CA THR A 4 -16.71 -16.56 16.00
C THR A 4 -15.26 -16.45 15.55
N ALA A 5 -14.40 -17.34 16.05
CA ALA A 5 -13.00 -17.40 15.62
C ALA A 5 -12.88 -17.67 14.11
N ASP A 6 -13.69 -18.58 13.58
CA ASP A 6 -13.69 -18.92 12.15
C ASP A 6 -14.07 -17.72 11.27
N LEU A 7 -15.07 -16.93 11.69
CA LEU A 7 -15.45 -15.71 10.99
C LEU A 7 -14.31 -14.68 10.97
N VAL A 8 -13.58 -14.54 12.08
CA VAL A 8 -12.42 -13.64 12.14
C VAL A 8 -11.32 -14.13 11.20
N ALA A 9 -11.01 -15.43 11.21
CA ALA A 9 -9.99 -16.01 10.34
C ALA A 9 -10.30 -15.78 8.86
N GLU A 10 -11.54 -16.06 8.45
CA GLU A 10 -12.00 -15.87 7.07
C GLU A 10 -11.89 -14.40 6.63
N VAL A 11 -12.34 -13.47 7.48
CA VAL A 11 -12.30 -12.04 7.16
C VAL A 11 -10.86 -11.54 7.05
N VAL A 12 -9.96 -11.98 7.94
CA VAL A 12 -8.55 -11.60 7.90
C VAL A 12 -7.85 -12.17 6.68
N GLU A 13 -8.06 -13.44 6.36
CA GLU A 13 -7.48 -14.10 5.18
C GLU A 13 -7.88 -13.36 3.90
N ARG A 14 -9.15 -12.93 3.80
CA ARG A 14 -9.63 -12.14 2.66
C ARG A 14 -9.08 -10.71 2.65
N ALA A 15 -8.84 -10.10 3.81
CA ALA A 15 -8.39 -8.72 3.90
C ALA A 15 -6.89 -8.54 3.64
N ILE A 16 -6.06 -9.51 4.04
CA ILE A 16 -4.60 -9.41 3.94
C ILE A 16 -4.12 -9.09 2.52
N PRO A 17 -4.59 -9.74 1.43
CA PRO A 17 -4.19 -9.39 0.07
C PRO A 17 -4.43 -7.92 -0.28
N HIS A 18 -5.58 -7.37 0.11
CA HIS A 18 -5.91 -5.96 -0.14
C HIS A 18 -5.00 -5.00 0.63
N ILE A 19 -4.58 -5.38 1.83
CA ILE A 19 -3.69 -4.55 2.67
C ILE A 19 -2.22 -4.68 2.22
N ALA A 20 -1.85 -5.84 1.67
CA ALA A 20 -0.48 -6.15 1.27
C ALA A 20 -0.14 -5.58 -0.12
N PHE A 21 -1.11 -5.50 -1.04
CA PHE A 21 -0.86 -5.14 -2.44
C PHE A 21 -1.19 -3.69 -2.77
N ASP A 22 -2.10 -3.08 -2.01
CA ASP A 22 -2.64 -1.75 -2.32
C ASP A 22 -2.33 -0.76 -1.20
N LEU A 23 -1.70 0.37 -1.55
CA LEU A 23 -1.70 1.53 -0.65
C LEU A 23 -3.13 2.08 -0.55
N ARG A 24 -3.52 2.46 0.67
CA ARG A 24 -4.77 3.22 0.85
C ARG A 24 -4.72 4.50 0.01
N PRO A 25 -5.84 4.94 -0.59
CA PRO A 25 -5.86 6.11 -1.47
C PRO A 25 -5.33 7.40 -0.82
N ASP A 26 -5.59 7.59 0.48
CA ASP A 26 -5.10 8.75 1.23
C ASP A 26 -3.58 8.72 1.46
N VAL A 27 -3.02 7.53 1.64
CA VAL A 27 -1.56 7.30 1.76
C VAL A 27 -0.88 7.49 0.41
N LEU A 28 -1.40 6.89 -0.66
CA LEU A 28 -0.87 7.07 -2.02
C LEU A 28 -0.81 8.55 -2.39
N ALA A 29 -1.93 9.27 -2.22
CA ALA A 29 -1.98 10.70 -2.52
C ALA A 29 -1.01 11.53 -1.66
N ALA A 30 -0.76 11.13 -0.40
CA ALA A 30 0.23 11.79 0.44
C ALA A 30 1.66 11.55 -0.07
N MET A 31 1.98 10.34 -0.51
CA MET A 31 3.29 10.00 -1.07
C MET A 31 3.54 10.70 -2.40
N GLU A 32 2.53 10.79 -3.27
CA GLU A 32 2.60 11.56 -4.52
C GLU A 32 2.89 13.04 -4.26
N ARG A 33 2.20 13.65 -3.28
CA ARG A 33 2.46 15.04 -2.87
C ARG A 33 3.87 15.20 -2.29
N ALA A 34 4.34 14.24 -1.49
CA ALA A 34 5.69 14.27 -0.94
C ALA A 34 6.74 14.21 -2.06
N ALA A 35 6.60 13.29 -3.02
CA ALA A 35 7.51 13.16 -4.15
C ALA A 35 7.56 14.43 -5.02
N ALA A 36 6.42 15.11 -5.17
CA ALA A 36 6.32 16.36 -5.92
C ALA A 36 6.97 17.56 -5.20
N ALA A 37 6.98 17.56 -3.87
CA ALA A 37 7.48 18.67 -3.06
C ALA A 37 8.93 18.49 -2.56
N GLU A 38 9.50 17.29 -2.68
CA GLU A 38 10.85 16.98 -2.19
C GLU A 38 11.94 17.67 -3.02
N GLU A 39 12.86 18.32 -2.32
CA GLU A 39 13.95 19.10 -2.92
C GLU A 39 15.28 18.33 -2.90
N ASP A 40 15.49 17.42 -1.93
CA ASP A 40 16.67 16.56 -1.91
C ASP A 40 16.57 15.53 -3.06
N PRO A 41 17.51 15.52 -4.03
CA PRO A 41 17.51 14.55 -5.12
C PRO A 41 17.48 13.10 -4.64
N ARG A 42 18.11 12.81 -3.49
CA ARG A 42 18.10 11.47 -2.91
C ARG A 42 16.74 11.14 -2.31
N GLY A 43 16.13 12.08 -1.57
CA GLY A 43 14.79 11.92 -1.01
C GLY A 43 13.75 11.67 -2.10
N LYS A 44 13.82 12.45 -3.19
CA LYS A 44 12.93 12.33 -4.34
C LYS A 44 13.04 10.95 -5.00
N LEU A 45 14.26 10.46 -5.22
CA LEU A 45 14.49 9.13 -5.79
C LEU A 45 13.87 8.01 -4.93
N VAL A 46 13.98 8.10 -3.60
CA VAL A 46 13.37 7.12 -2.69
C VAL A 46 11.85 7.13 -2.81
N LEU A 47 11.24 8.33 -2.83
CA LEU A 47 9.79 8.47 -2.94
C LEU A 47 9.27 7.96 -4.28
N GLU A 48 9.96 8.26 -5.39
CA GLU A 48 9.64 7.74 -6.72
C GLU A 48 9.72 6.20 -6.76
N GLN A 49 10.75 5.61 -6.14
CA GLN A 49 10.88 4.15 -6.05
C GLN A 49 9.74 3.51 -5.24
N LEU A 50 9.33 4.13 -4.14
CA LEU A 50 8.22 3.62 -3.33
C LEU A 50 6.88 3.70 -4.09
N LEU A 51 6.65 4.76 -4.86
CA LEU A 51 5.48 4.89 -5.73
C LEU A 51 5.48 3.82 -6.83
N GLU A 52 6.64 3.57 -7.44
CA GLU A 52 6.77 2.51 -8.45
C GLU A 52 6.56 1.12 -7.84
N ASN A 53 7.10 0.86 -6.65
CA ASN A 53 6.85 -0.39 -5.92
C ASN A 53 5.35 -0.56 -5.64
N SER A 54 4.65 0.50 -5.23
CA SER A 54 3.20 0.44 -5.02
C SER A 54 2.44 0.11 -6.30
N ARG A 55 2.89 0.60 -7.45
CA ARG A 55 2.30 0.28 -8.76
C ARG A 55 2.51 -1.20 -9.11
N ILE A 56 3.71 -1.72 -8.89
CA ILE A 56 4.07 -3.12 -9.13
C ILE A 56 3.28 -4.04 -8.19
N ALA A 57 3.23 -3.72 -6.90
CA ALA A 57 2.48 -4.48 -5.89
C ALA A 57 1.01 -4.68 -6.26
N ALA A 58 0.34 -3.60 -6.67
CA ALA A 58 -1.06 -3.64 -7.10
C ALA A 58 -1.27 -4.44 -8.38
N ALA A 59 -0.37 -4.31 -9.36
CA ALA A 59 -0.47 -4.97 -10.67
C ALA A 59 -0.15 -6.48 -10.60
N ASP A 60 0.98 -6.82 -9.97
CA ASP A 60 1.55 -8.16 -9.99
C ASP A 60 1.09 -9.00 -8.78
N ARG A 61 0.29 -8.41 -7.88
CA ARG A 61 -0.20 -9.03 -6.64
C ARG A 61 0.95 -9.54 -5.77
N VAL A 62 1.99 -8.72 -5.66
CA VAL A 62 3.14 -8.94 -4.78
C VAL A 62 3.05 -8.00 -3.58
N PRO A 63 3.48 -8.42 -2.38
CA PRO A 63 3.51 -7.53 -1.22
C PRO A 63 4.38 -6.30 -1.48
N LEU A 64 3.88 -5.13 -1.10
CA LEU A 64 4.62 -3.86 -1.11
C LEU A 64 5.76 -3.84 -0.09
#